data_AF-A0A7K7KAG1-F1
#
_entry.id   AF-A0A7K7KAG1-F1
#
_cell.length_a   1.000
_cell.length_b   1.000
_cell.length_c   1.000
_cell.angle_alpha   90.00
_cell.angle_beta   90.00
_cell.angle_gamma   90.00
#
_symmetry.space_group_name_H-M   'P 1'
#
loop_
_entity.id
_entity.type
_entity.pdbx_description
1 polymer ?
#
loop_
_entity_poly.entity_id
_entity_poly.type
_entity_poly.pdbx_seq_one_letter_code
_entity_poly.pdbx_strand_id
1 'polypeptide(L)'
;VLIIYCKNFLSWDVSFTATIYHTFVALCYLTPILGAIIADSWLGKFKTILYLSIVYIIGQAVLTVSSINDLTDHNQDGSPDNVAVHIALSMVGLILIALGTGGIKPCVSAFGGDQFEEDQEKQRSTFFSLFYLSINAGSLLSTLITPTIRGKVTCL
;
A
#
# COMPACT_ATOMS: atom_id res chain seq x y z
N VAL A 1 3.29 3.93 10.45
CA VAL A 1 4.69 4.20 10.03
C VAL A 1 4.80 5.40 9.10
N LEU A 2 3.92 5.56 8.10
CA LEU A 2 3.90 6.69 7.17
C LEU A 2 3.93 8.08 7.83
N ILE A 3 3.08 8.34 8.84
CA ILE A 3 3.07 9.63 9.57
C ILE A 3 4.45 9.97 10.15
N ILE A 4 5.14 8.96 10.67
CA ILE A 4 6.44 9.14 11.31
C ILE A 4 7.53 9.32 10.25
N TYR A 5 7.41 8.68 9.08
CA TYR A 5 8.26 8.97 7.93
C TYR A 5 8.12 10.43 7.49
N CYS A 6 6.89 10.92 7.25
CA CYS A 6 6.67 12.31 6.86
C CYS A 6 7.16 13.32 7.92
N LYS A 7 6.96 13.03 9.20
CA LYS A 7 7.38 13.93 10.28
C LYS A 7 8.90 13.93 10.49
N ASN A 8 9.52 12.76 10.52
CA ASN A 8 10.93 12.63 10.93
C ASN A 8 11.90 12.72 9.75
N PHE A 9 11.50 12.25 8.57
CA PHE A 9 12.36 12.21 7.37
C PHE A 9 12.11 13.40 6.45
N LEU A 10 10.84 13.73 6.18
CA LEU A 10 10.49 14.88 5.33
C LEU A 10 10.40 16.20 6.12
N SER A 11 10.55 16.14 7.45
CA SER A 11 10.46 17.30 8.36
C SER A 11 9.18 18.12 8.20
N TRP A 12 8.06 17.47 7.87
CA TRP A 12 6.77 18.14 7.68
C TRP A 12 6.06 18.42 9.00
N ASP A 13 5.22 19.48 8.99
CA ASP A 13 4.33 19.78 10.10
C ASP A 13 3.34 18.63 10.36
N VAL A 14 2.91 18.50 11.62
CA VAL A 14 1.97 17.46 12.05
C VAL A 14 0.62 17.59 11.34
N SER A 15 0.14 18.83 11.14
CA SER A 15 -1.13 19.11 10.48
C SER A 15 -1.08 18.70 9.02
N PHE A 16 -0.01 19.10 8.31
CA PHE A 16 0.18 18.73 6.91
C PHE A 16 0.36 17.23 6.72
N THR A 17 1.13 16.59 7.59
CA THR A 17 1.31 15.13 7.59
C THR A 17 -0.03 14.39 7.78
N ALA A 18 -0.87 14.84 8.70
CA ALA A 18 -2.18 14.27 8.92
C ALA A 18 -3.08 14.43 7.70
N THR A 19 -3.08 15.60 7.04
CA THR A 19 -3.80 15.83 5.79
C THR A 19 -3.38 14.83 4.72
N ILE A 20 -2.08 14.70 4.43
CA ILE A 20 -1.58 13.76 3.42
C ILE A 20 -1.96 12.32 3.76
N TYR A 21 -1.83 11.91 5.03
CA TYR A 21 -2.23 10.57 5.47
C TYR A 21 -3.72 10.30 5.21
N HIS A 22 -4.59 11.23 5.61
CA HIS A 22 -6.04 11.07 5.40
C HIS A 22 -6.43 11.12 3.92
N THR A 23 -5.79 11.97 3.12
CA THR A 23 -5.98 11.99 1.66
C THR A 23 -5.58 10.67 1.03
N PHE A 24 -4.44 10.10 1.42
CA PHE A 24 -4.00 8.78 0.96
C PHE A 24 -5.02 7.69 1.34
N VAL A 25 -5.48 7.66 2.59
CA VAL A 25 -6.50 6.71 3.04
C VAL A 25 -7.80 6.87 2.25
N ALA A 26 -8.25 8.10 2.01
CA ALA A 26 -9.44 8.38 1.21
C ALA A 26 -9.29 7.86 -0.23
N LEU A 27 -8.12 8.07 -0.85
CA LEU A 27 -7.82 7.52 -2.18
C LEU A 27 -7.85 5.98 -2.18
N CYS A 28 -7.29 5.33 -1.18
CA CYS A 28 -7.33 3.87 -1.04
C CYS A 28 -8.76 3.30 -0.89
N TYR A 29 -9.73 4.10 -0.41
CA TYR A 29 -11.14 3.71 -0.33
C TYR A 29 -11.97 4.11 -1.56
N LEU A 30 -11.52 5.11 -2.32
CA LEU A 30 -12.18 5.54 -3.55
C LEU A 30 -11.78 4.71 -4.77
N THR A 31 -10.49 4.41 -4.90
CA THR A 31 -9.90 3.65 -6.00
C THR A 31 -10.48 2.22 -6.21
N PRO A 32 -11.02 1.51 -5.19
CA PRO A 32 -11.75 0.26 -5.42
C PRO A 32 -12.95 0.38 -6.35
N ILE A 33 -13.67 1.51 -6.33
CA ILE A 33 -14.80 1.73 -7.23
C ILE A 33 -14.31 1.73 -8.69
N LEU A 34 -13.22 2.45 -8.96
CA LEU A 34 -12.60 2.49 -10.28
C LEU A 34 -12.05 1.12 -10.69
N GLY A 35 -11.37 0.43 -9.77
CA GLY A 35 -10.81 -0.89 -10.02
C GLY A 35 -11.87 -1.94 -10.34
N ALA A 36 -13.00 -1.92 -9.63
CA ALA A 36 -14.12 -2.83 -9.89
C ALA A 36 -14.76 -2.58 -11.27
N ILE A 37 -15.01 -1.31 -11.63
CA ILE A 37 -15.55 -0.97 -12.96
C ILE A 37 -14.65 -1.49 -14.08
N ILE A 38 -13.33 -1.32 -13.95
CA ILE A 38 -12.34 -1.80 -14.92
C ILE A 38 -12.35 -3.33 -15.00
N ALA A 39 -12.42 -4.02 -13.86
CA ALA A 39 -12.45 -5.48 -13.80
C ALA A 39 -13.70 -6.06 -14.45
N ASP A 40 -14.86 -5.48 -14.18
CA ASP A 40 -16.15 -6.00 -14.66
C ASP A 40 -16.39 -5.66 -16.13
N SER A 41 -15.88 -4.52 -16.61
CA SER A 41 -16.22 -4.02 -17.94
C SER A 41 -15.19 -4.37 -19.03
N TRP A 42 -13.88 -4.46 -18.72
CA TRP A 42 -12.83 -4.52 -19.75
C TRP A 42 -11.84 -5.68 -19.59
N LEU A 43 -11.26 -5.84 -18.38
CA LEU A 43 -10.08 -6.70 -18.21
C LEU A 43 -10.39 -8.08 -17.63
N GLY A 44 -11.52 -8.24 -16.94
CA GLY A 44 -11.80 -9.40 -16.12
C GLY A 44 -11.09 -9.35 -14.76
N LYS A 45 -11.62 -10.08 -13.79
CA LYS A 45 -11.17 -10.06 -12.39
C LYS A 45 -9.70 -10.47 -12.23
N PHE A 46 -9.28 -11.61 -12.80
CA PHE A 46 -7.92 -12.12 -12.65
C PHE A 46 -6.83 -11.18 -13.23
N LYS A 47 -7.01 -10.70 -14.47
CA LYS A 47 -6.03 -9.79 -15.11
C LYS A 47 -5.93 -8.46 -14.37
N THR A 48 -7.06 -7.95 -13.87
CA THR A 48 -7.07 -6.72 -13.06
C THR A 48 -6.29 -6.88 -11.77
N ILE A 49 -6.48 -8.00 -11.05
CA ILE A 49 -5.70 -8.32 -9.85
C ILE A 49 -4.20 -8.38 -10.19
N LEU A 50 -3.82 -9.08 -11.26
CA LEU A 50 -2.43 -9.24 -11.65
C LEU A 50 -1.75 -7.89 -11.98
N TYR A 51 -2.35 -7.09 -12.86
CA TYR A 51 -1.77 -5.81 -13.27
C TYR A 51 -1.69 -4.81 -12.11
N LEU A 52 -2.74 -4.73 -11.28
CA LEU A 52 -2.72 -3.81 -10.13
C LEU A 52 -1.80 -4.29 -9.01
N SER A 53 -1.56 -5.60 -8.88
CA SER A 53 -0.52 -6.13 -7.99
C SER A 53 0.88 -5.71 -8.42
N ILE A 54 1.16 -5.70 -9.73
CA ILE A 54 2.43 -5.18 -10.27
C ILE A 54 2.57 -3.69 -9.94
N VAL A 55 1.53 -2.88 -10.19
CA VAL A 55 1.51 -1.45 -9.84
C VAL A 55 1.74 -1.22 -8.35
N TYR A 56 1.11 -2.03 -7.50
CA TYR A 56 1.28 -1.97 -6.04
C TYR A 56 2.74 -2.26 -5.62
N ILE A 57 3.36 -3.29 -6.20
CA ILE A 57 4.77 -3.64 -5.94
C ILE A 57 5.70 -2.51 -6.40
N ILE A 58 5.46 -1.95 -7.59
CA ILE A 58 6.23 -0.80 -8.09
C ILE A 58 6.09 0.39 -7.14
N GLY A 59 4.87 0.70 -6.68
CA GLY A 59 4.63 1.78 -5.72
C GLY A 59 5.41 1.58 -4.40
N GLN A 60 5.45 0.35 -3.88
CA GLN A 60 6.27 0.02 -2.71
C GLN A 60 7.77 0.12 -2.97
N ALA A 61 8.24 -0.28 -4.16
CA ALA A 61 9.63 -0.14 -4.54
C ALA A 61 10.04 1.33 -4.63
N VAL A 62 9.23 2.16 -5.29
CA VAL A 62 9.44 3.61 -5.40
C VAL A 62 9.48 4.27 -4.01
N LEU A 63 8.55 3.91 -3.11
CA LEU A 63 8.54 4.44 -1.75
C LEU A 63 9.74 3.96 -0.91
N THR A 64 10.21 2.73 -1.14
CA THR A 64 11.44 2.24 -0.50
C THR A 64 12.65 3.03 -0.99
N VAL A 65 12.76 3.23 -2.30
CA VAL A 65 13.82 4.04 -2.91
C VAL A 65 13.78 5.47 -2.36
N SER A 66 12.61 6.09 -2.23
CA SER A 66 12.50 7.45 -1.67
C SER A 66 12.97 7.59 -0.22
N SER A 67 13.12 6.48 0.52
CA SER A 67 13.62 6.48 1.90
C SER A 67 15.14 6.32 2.03
N ILE A 68 15.87 6.13 0.93
CA ILE A 68 17.33 5.96 0.94
C ILE A 68 18.00 7.33 0.80
N ASN A 69 18.65 7.84 1.86
CA ASN A 69 19.34 9.14 1.88
C ASN A 69 20.45 9.25 0.82
N ASP A 70 21.17 8.15 0.58
CA ASP A 70 22.33 8.04 -0.30
C ASP A 70 22.03 8.32 -1.79
N LEU A 71 20.74 8.42 -2.17
CA LEU A 71 20.35 8.75 -3.56
C LEU A 71 20.64 10.20 -3.94
N THR A 72 20.68 11.10 -2.95
CA THR A 72 20.78 12.53 -3.18
C THR A 72 21.88 13.17 -2.34
N ASP A 73 22.57 12.38 -1.52
CA ASP A 73 23.67 12.81 -0.65
C ASP A 73 24.98 12.80 -1.47
N HIS A 74 25.27 13.90 -2.17
CA HIS A 74 26.48 14.02 -3.00
C HIS A 74 27.71 14.40 -2.16
N ASN A 75 27.48 14.94 -0.96
CA ASN A 75 28.48 15.40 0.00
C ASN A 75 28.84 14.34 1.07
N GLN A 76 28.18 13.17 1.07
CA GLN A 76 28.34 12.07 2.05
C GLN A 76 28.17 12.53 3.50
N ASP A 77 27.31 13.51 3.74
CA ASP A 77 27.10 14.08 5.09
C ASP A 77 25.97 13.39 5.87
N GLY A 78 25.28 12.42 5.25
CA GLY A 78 24.17 11.68 5.82
C GLY A 78 22.81 12.37 5.63
N SER A 79 22.76 13.52 4.95
CA SER A 79 21.54 14.29 4.69
C SER A 79 21.26 14.47 3.19
N PRO A 80 19.99 14.37 2.75
CA PRO A 80 19.68 14.50 1.33
C PRO A 80 19.76 15.96 0.84
N ASP A 81 20.67 16.24 -0.09
CA ASP A 81 20.87 17.59 -0.66
C ASP A 81 19.63 18.14 -1.38
N ASN A 82 18.84 17.26 -2.02
CA ASN A 82 17.57 17.61 -2.68
C ASN A 82 16.38 16.84 -2.09
N VAL A 83 15.88 17.32 -0.95
CA VAL A 83 14.65 16.84 -0.30
C VAL A 83 13.46 16.78 -1.29
N ALA A 84 13.39 17.69 -2.27
CA ALA A 84 12.33 17.72 -3.27
C ALA A 84 12.18 16.41 -4.07
N VAL A 85 13.28 15.71 -4.36
CA VAL A 85 13.26 14.43 -5.09
C VAL A 85 12.63 13.34 -4.23
N HIS A 86 12.99 13.27 -2.94
CA HIS A 86 12.40 12.34 -1.98
C HIS A 86 10.90 12.58 -1.80
N ILE A 87 10.47 13.85 -1.75
CA ILE A 87 9.06 14.22 -1.71
C ILE A 87 8.34 13.71 -2.96
N ALA A 88 8.84 14.03 -4.15
CA ALA A 88 8.21 13.65 -5.41
C ALA A 88 8.08 12.13 -5.54
N LEU A 89 9.15 11.38 -5.28
CA LEU A 89 9.14 9.92 -5.31
C LEU A 89 8.16 9.35 -4.27
N SER A 90 8.12 9.90 -3.06
CA SER A 90 7.19 9.45 -2.03
C SER A 90 5.73 9.68 -2.44
N MET A 91 5.41 10.83 -3.03
CA MET A 91 4.05 11.12 -3.49
C MET A 91 3.65 10.21 -4.65
N VAL A 92 4.54 9.98 -5.62
CA VAL A 92 4.31 9.03 -6.72
C VAL A 92 4.10 7.62 -6.17
N GLY A 93 4.95 7.18 -5.24
CA GLY A 93 4.84 5.88 -4.59
C GLY A 93 3.50 5.70 -3.87
N LEU A 94 3.07 6.70 -3.08
CA LEU A 94 1.78 6.68 -2.39
C LEU A 94 0.59 6.62 -3.35
N ILE A 95 0.63 7.34 -4.47
CA ILE A 95 -0.44 7.29 -5.49
C ILE A 95 -0.49 5.91 -6.14
N LEU A 96 0.66 5.33 -6.52
CA LEU A 96 0.73 4.00 -7.11
C LEU A 96 0.23 2.92 -6.14
N ILE A 97 0.60 3.02 -4.86
CA ILE A 97 0.10 2.15 -3.80
C ILE A 97 -1.42 2.30 -3.67
N ALA A 98 -1.95 3.52 -3.63
CA ALA A 98 -3.38 3.76 -3.52
C ALA A 98 -4.14 3.11 -4.69
N LEU A 99 -3.69 3.35 -5.93
CA LEU A 99 -4.27 2.74 -7.14
C LEU A 99 -4.20 1.20 -7.11
N GLY A 100 -3.06 0.64 -6.72
CA GLY A 100 -2.87 -0.80 -6.61
C GLY A 100 -3.78 -1.43 -5.56
N THR A 101 -3.80 -0.89 -4.34
CA THR A 101 -4.68 -1.40 -3.26
C THR A 101 -6.15 -1.32 -3.63
N GLY A 102 -6.53 -0.26 -4.37
CA GLY A 102 -7.87 0.01 -4.84
C GLY A 102 -8.45 -1.18 -5.56
N GLY A 103 -7.89 -1.59 -6.69
CA GLY A 103 -8.49 -2.67 -7.47
C GLY A 103 -8.11 -4.09 -7.05
N ILE A 104 -7.09 -4.30 -6.20
CA ILE A 104 -6.82 -5.64 -5.66
C ILE A 104 -7.93 -6.07 -4.68
N LYS A 105 -8.29 -5.21 -3.71
CA LYS A 105 -9.23 -5.54 -2.63
C LYS A 105 -10.60 -6.07 -3.11
N PRO A 106 -11.37 -5.37 -3.97
CA PRO A 106 -12.69 -5.82 -4.38
C PRO A 106 -12.62 -7.03 -5.33
N CYS A 107 -11.59 -7.08 -6.19
CA CYS A 107 -11.47 -8.13 -7.19
C CYS A 107 -11.04 -9.46 -6.58
N VAL A 108 -10.14 -9.47 -5.59
CA VAL A 108 -9.65 -10.71 -4.95
C VAL A 108 -10.77 -11.43 -4.20
N SER A 109 -11.60 -10.70 -3.45
CA SER A 109 -12.73 -11.30 -2.73
C SER A 109 -13.78 -11.85 -3.69
N ALA A 110 -14.09 -11.12 -4.76
CA ALA A 110 -15.04 -11.57 -5.78
C ALA A 110 -14.50 -12.81 -6.53
N PHE A 111 -13.25 -12.75 -6.99
CA PHE A 111 -12.61 -13.85 -7.71
C PHE A 111 -12.47 -15.12 -6.85
N GLY A 112 -12.18 -14.98 -5.55
CA GLY A 112 -12.14 -16.11 -4.62
C GLY A 112 -13.52 -16.73 -4.38
N GLY A 113 -14.57 -15.91 -4.32
CA GLY A 113 -15.95 -16.38 -4.23
C GLY A 113 -16.43 -17.13 -5.47
N ASP A 114 -15.99 -16.69 -6.66
CA ASP A 114 -16.34 -17.30 -7.94
C ASP A 114 -15.75 -18.72 -8.13
N GLN A 115 -14.84 -19.18 -7.25
CA GLN A 115 -14.23 -20.52 -7.35
C GLN A 115 -15.15 -21.64 -6.84
N PHE A 116 -16.26 -21.31 -6.20
CA PHE A 116 -17.15 -22.27 -5.57
C PHE A 116 -18.47 -22.36 -6.34
N GLU A 117 -18.90 -23.59 -6.62
CA GLU A 117 -20.22 -23.87 -7.20
C GLU A 117 -21.34 -23.62 -6.17
N GLU A 118 -22.60 -23.54 -6.63
CA GLU A 118 -23.74 -23.18 -5.77
C GLU A 118 -23.99 -24.19 -4.65
N ASP A 119 -23.66 -25.46 -4.84
CA ASP A 119 -23.79 -26.53 -3.85
C ASP A 119 -22.69 -26.50 -2.78
N GLN A 120 -21.61 -25.73 -2.99
CA GLN A 120 -20.43 -25.67 -2.12
C GLN A 120 -20.49 -24.54 -1.07
N GLU A 121 -21.68 -24.23 -0.54
CA GLU A 121 -21.87 -23.13 0.39
C GLU A 121 -21.01 -23.23 1.66
N LYS A 122 -20.85 -24.45 2.20
CA LYS A 122 -20.05 -24.70 3.41
C LYS A 122 -18.57 -24.43 3.16
N GLN A 123 -18.03 -24.87 2.02
CA GLN A 123 -16.65 -24.63 1.62
C GLN A 123 -16.41 -23.13 1.38
N ARG A 124 -17.33 -22.46 0.68
CA ARG A 124 -17.29 -21.01 0.44
C ARG A 124 -17.28 -20.20 1.73
N SER A 125 -18.14 -20.55 2.69
CA SER A 125 -18.19 -19.91 4.01
C SER A 125 -16.90 -20.13 4.82
N THR A 126 -16.35 -21.35 4.77
CA THR A 126 -15.09 -21.68 5.43
C THR A 126 -13.92 -20.90 4.81
N PHE A 127 -13.90 -20.77 3.48
CA PHE A 127 -12.92 -19.97 2.75
C PHE A 127 -12.96 -18.50 3.21
N PHE A 128 -14.13 -17.87 3.22
CA PHE A 128 -14.24 -16.48 3.68
C PHE A 128 -13.87 -16.32 5.15
N SER A 129 -14.23 -17.28 6.00
CA SER A 129 -13.85 -17.28 7.42
C SER A 129 -12.32 -17.31 7.59
N LEU A 130 -11.62 -18.19 6.87
CA LEU A 130 -10.16 -18.27 6.88
C LEU A 130 -9.51 -17.03 6.25
N PHE A 131 -10.10 -16.50 5.19
CA PHE A 131 -9.66 -15.28 4.53
C PHE A 131 -9.70 -14.07 5.48
N TYR A 132 -10.82 -13.85 6.17
CA TYR A 132 -10.94 -12.77 7.16
C TYR A 132 -10.05 -13.00 8.38
N LEU A 133 -9.89 -14.24 8.83
CA LEU A 133 -8.94 -14.58 9.89
C LEU A 133 -7.52 -14.18 9.48
N SER A 134 -7.11 -14.52 8.25
CA SER A 134 -5.77 -14.21 7.72
C SER A 134 -5.52 -12.70 7.61
N ILE A 135 -6.52 -11.93 7.16
CA ILE A 135 -6.43 -10.46 7.09
C ILE A 135 -6.23 -9.85 8.48
N ASN A 136 -7.05 -10.26 9.46
CA ASN A 136 -6.96 -9.73 10.81
C ASN A 136 -5.64 -10.14 11.49
N ALA A 137 -5.21 -11.39 11.32
CA ALA A 137 -3.93 -11.86 11.81
C ALA A 137 -2.75 -11.09 11.18
N GLY A 138 -2.78 -10.88 9.86
CA GLY A 138 -1.78 -10.07 9.15
C GLY A 138 -1.74 -8.61 9.62
N SER A 139 -2.91 -8.00 9.85
CA SER A 139 -3.01 -6.64 10.40
C SER A 139 -2.41 -6.54 11.81
N LEU A 140 -2.72 -7.50 12.68
CA LEU A 140 -2.15 -7.59 14.02
C LEU A 140 -0.62 -7.73 13.97
N LEU A 141 -0.12 -8.68 13.20
CA LEU A 141 1.32 -8.91 13.04
C LEU A 141 2.02 -7.68 12.47
N SER A 142 1.46 -7.04 11.44
CA SER A 142 2.02 -5.82 10.86
C SER A 142 2.06 -4.67 11.87
N THR A 143 1.02 -4.51 12.68
CA THR A 143 0.94 -3.47 13.70
C THR A 143 1.98 -3.66 14.81
N LEU A 144 2.32 -4.91 15.16
CA LEU A 144 3.34 -5.22 16.15
C LEU A 144 4.77 -5.16 15.57
N ILE A 145 4.98 -5.80 14.42
CA ILE A 145 6.31 -6.01 13.85
C ILE A 145 6.87 -4.73 13.22
N THR A 146 6.07 -4.00 12.43
CA THR A 146 6.57 -2.85 11.65
C THR A 146 7.19 -1.74 12.51
N PRO A 147 6.57 -1.31 13.63
CA PRO A 147 7.17 -0.32 14.51
C PRO A 147 8.45 -0.82 15.18
N THR A 148 8.50 -2.09 15.59
CA THR A 148 9.67 -2.70 16.24
C THR A 148 10.86 -2.80 15.30
N ILE A 149 10.64 -3.24 14.05
CA ILE A 149 11.71 -3.29 13.04
C ILE A 149 12.27 -1.90 12.81
N ARG A 150 11.40 -0.91 12.56
CA ARG A 150 11.85 0.47 12.33
C ARG A 150 12.61 1.04 13.53
N GLY A 151 12.14 0.81 14.75
CA GLY A 151 12.82 1.31 15.96
C GLY A 151 14.21 0.71 16.18
N LYS A 152 14.48 -0.48 15.63
CA LYS A 152 15.79 -1.16 15.71
C LYS A 152 16.76 -0.74 14.60
N VAL A 153 16.25 -0.19 13.50
CA VAL A 153 17.09 0.32 12.40
C VAL A 153 17.37 1.78 12.67
N THR A 154 18.55 2.07 13.22
CA THR A 154 19.09 3.43 13.25
C THR A 154 19.67 3.72 11.87
N CYS A 155 19.06 4.61 11.09
CA CYS A 155 19.74 5.15 9.93
C CYS A 155 20.94 5.95 10.45
N LEU A 156 22.14 5.56 10.00
CA LEU A 156 23.39 6.29 10.24
C LEU A 156 23.34 7.66 9.58
#